data_AF-I3TJB2-F1
#
_entry.id   AF-I3TJB2-F1
#
_cell.length_a   1.000
_cell.length_b   1.000
_cell.length_c   1.000
_cell.angle_alpha   90.00
_cell.angle_beta   90.00
_cell.angle_gamma   90.00
#
_symmetry.space_group_name_H-M   'P 1'
#
loop_
_entity.id
_entity.type
_entity.pdbx_description
1 polymer ?
#
loop_
_entity_poly.entity_id
_entity_poly.type
_entity_poly.pdbx_seq_one_letter_code
_entity_poly.pdbx_strand_id
1 'polypeptide(L)' 'MIRASDSRLYALSTYYPHIEGGRDPVASFDATLGGCIEAERAAFYAGNFLRVFGE' A
#
# COMPACT_ATOMS: atom_id res chain seq x y z
N MET A 1 -2.26 10.01 -4.44
CA MET A 1 -0.95 9.58 -5.00
C MET A 1 -1.16 8.51 -6.08
N ILE A 2 -1.67 7.32 -5.75
CA ILE A 2 -2.07 6.29 -6.74
C ILE A 2 -2.99 6.87 -7.82
N ARG A 3 -4.09 7.52 -7.45
CA ARG A 3 -5.04 8.15 -8.40
C ARG A 3 -4.46 9.29 -9.26
N ALA A 4 -3.30 9.82 -8.89
CA ALA A 4 -2.61 10.88 -9.63
C ALA A 4 -1.42 10.35 -10.44
N SER A 5 -1.21 9.02 -10.47
CA SER A 5 -0.09 8.36 -11.14
C SER A 5 -0.46 6.89 -11.43
N ASP A 6 0.54 5.99 -11.51
CA ASP A 6 0.32 4.58 -11.82
C ASP A 6 0.35 3.73 -10.53
N SER A 7 -0.67 2.89 -10.34
CA SER A 7 -0.81 2.04 -9.15
C SER A 7 0.33 1.04 -8.97
N ARG A 8 1.07 0.69 -10.03
CA ARG A 8 2.19 -0.26 -9.99
C ARG A 8 3.43 0.29 -9.29
N LEU A 9 3.49 1.60 -9.04
CA LEU A 9 4.64 2.27 -8.41
C LEU A 9 4.64 2.20 -6.87
N TYR A 10 3.58 1.68 -6.26
CA TYR A 10 3.37 1.77 -4.81
C TYR A 10 3.15 0.41 -4.18
N ALA A 11 3.77 0.17 -3.02
CA ALA A 11 3.57 -1.02 -2.21
C ALA A 11 3.43 -0.63 -0.73
N LEU A 12 2.69 -1.43 0.04
CA LEU A 12 2.57 -1.26 1.46
C LEU A 12 3.95 -1.39 2.14
N SER A 13 4.25 -0.43 3.02
CA SER A 13 5.32 -0.54 4.01
C SER A 13 4.82 0.07 5.31
N THR A 14 4.82 -0.71 6.38
CA THR A 14 4.36 -0.27 7.71
C THR A 14 5.46 0.37 8.55
N TYR A 15 6.71 0.18 8.13
CA TYR A 15 7.90 0.62 8.88
C TYR A 15 7.94 0.09 10.32
N TYR A 16 7.26 -1.02 10.61
CA TYR A 16 7.28 -1.65 11.94
C TYR A 16 8.69 -2.17 12.28
N PRO A 17 9.19 -2.00 13.52
CA PRO A 17 8.55 -1.43 14.71
C PRO A 17 8.89 0.06 14.98
N HIS A 18 9.33 0.79 13.96
CA HIS A 18 9.73 2.18 14.14
C HIS A 18 8.55 3.10 14.50
N ILE A 19 8.83 4.14 15.29
CA ILE A 19 7.82 5.10 15.80
C ILE A 19 7.08 5.80 14.64
N GLU A 20 7.77 6.05 13.53
CA GLU A 20 7.22 6.69 12.33
C GLU A 20 6.15 5.82 11.63
N GLY A 21 6.17 4.49 11.86
CA GLY A 21 5.15 3.57 11.34
C GLY A 21 3.80 3.68 12.04
N GLY A 22 3.74 4.39 13.17
CA GLY A 22 2.51 4.63 13.92
C GLY A 22 1.94 3.36 14.58
N ARG A 23 0.72 3.51 15.12
CA ARG A 23 0.07 2.47 15.94
C ARG A 23 -0.82 1.52 15.13
N ASP A 24 -1.47 2.03 14.08
CA ASP A 24 -2.33 1.25 13.18
C ASP A 24 -2.12 1.68 11.72
N PRO A 25 -1.04 1.19 11.09
CA PRO A 25 -0.71 1.57 9.72
C PRO A 25 -1.74 1.03 8.72
N VAL A 26 -2.37 -0.13 8.98
CA VAL A 26 -3.33 -0.74 8.04
C VAL A 26 -4.57 0.13 7.92
N ALA A 27 -5.19 0.52 9.03
CA ALA A 27 -6.36 1.40 9.02
C ALA A 27 -6.03 2.76 8.40
N SER A 28 -4.83 3.28 8.65
CA SER A 28 -4.37 4.54 8.08
C SER A 28 -4.27 4.47 6.55
N PHE A 29 -3.68 3.40 6.00
CA PHE A 29 -3.62 3.22 4.55
C PHE A 29 -5.00 2.99 3.94
N ASP A 30 -5.88 2.21 4.58
CA ASP A 30 -7.25 2.00 4.10
C ASP A 30 -8.02 3.32 3.90
N ALA A 31 -7.91 4.24 4.87
CA ALA A 31 -8.51 5.57 4.77
C ALA A 31 -7.96 6.37 3.56
N THR A 32 -6.66 6.26 3.27
CA THR A 32 -6.05 6.95 2.10
C THR A 32 -6.42 6.34 0.75
N LEU A 33 -6.86 5.09 0.73
CA LEU A 33 -7.18 4.33 -0.48
C LEU A 33 -8.66 4.38 -0.88
N GLY A 34 -9.53 5.09 -0.15
CA GLY A 34 -11.00 5.06 -0.34
C GLY A 34 -11.53 5.43 -1.74
N GLY A 35 -10.70 5.98 -2.64
CA GLY A 35 -11.05 6.23 -4.04
C GLY A 35 -10.39 5.30 -5.06
N CYS A 36 -9.68 4.27 -4.60
CA CYS A 36 -9.03 3.27 -5.46
C CYS A 36 -9.96 2.08 -5.65
N ILE A 37 -9.93 1.48 -6.84
CA ILE A 37 -10.68 0.24 -7.10
C ILE A 37 -10.01 -0.95 -6.43
N GLU A 38 -10.74 -2.06 -6.28
CA GLU A 38 -10.25 -3.24 -5.58
C GLU A 38 -8.96 -3.81 -6.18
N ALA A 39 -8.81 -3.76 -7.51
CA ALA A 39 -7.58 -4.19 -8.18
C ALA A 39 -6.36 -3.34 -7.79
N GLU A 40 -6.53 -2.03 -7.63
CA GLU A 40 -5.45 -1.12 -7.19
C GLU A 40 -5.09 -1.36 -5.72
N ARG A 41 -6.10 -1.63 -4.87
CA ARG A 41 -5.88 -1.98 -3.46
C ARG A 41 -5.12 -3.30 -3.34
N ALA A 42 -5.54 -4.33 -4.07
CA ALA A 42 -4.85 -5.62 -4.10
C ALA A 42 -3.40 -5.50 -4.58
N ALA A 43 -3.15 -4.66 -5.60
CA ALA A 43 -1.80 -4.36 -6.05
C ALA A 43 -0.96 -3.67 -4.96
N PHE A 44 -1.52 -2.67 -4.27
CA PHE A 44 -0.81 -1.95 -3.21
C PHE A 44 -0.49 -2.83 -2.00
N TYR A 45 -1.46 -3.61 -1.51
CA TYR A 45 -1.32 -4.39 -0.28
C TYR A 45 -0.37 -5.59 -0.41
N ALA A 46 -0.32 -6.22 -1.58
CA ALA A 46 0.53 -7.41 -1.79
C ALA A 46 1.09 -7.51 -3.22
N GLY A 47 0.26 -7.27 -4.24
CA GLY A 47 0.60 -7.62 -5.62
C GLY A 47 1.88 -6.97 -6.14
N ASN A 48 2.12 -5.69 -5.85
CA ASN A 48 3.32 -4.98 -6.28
C ASN A 48 4.56 -5.42 -5.53
N PHE A 49 4.45 -5.77 -4.24
CA PHE A 49 5.56 -6.32 -3.48
C PHE A 49 5.94 -7.70 -4.06
N LEU A 50 4.97 -8.58 -4.23
CA LEU A 50 5.20 -9.93 -4.77
C LEU A 50 5.73 -9.89 -6.21
N ARG A 51 5.27 -8.94 -7.03
CA ARG A 51 5.81 -8.75 -8.39
C ARG A 51 7.30 -8.42 -8.42
N VAL A 52 7.84 -7.77 -7.38
CA VAL A 52 9.24 -7.34 -7.32
C VAL A 52 10.10 -8.31 -6.50
N PHE A 53 9.56 -8.85 -5.42
CA PHE A 53 10.29 -9.61 -4.42
C PHE A 53 9.76 -11.04 -4.21
N GLY A 54 8.65 -11.42 -4.85
CA GLY A 54 8.13 -12.78 -4.82
C GLY A 54 8.93 -13.69 -5.75
N GLU A 55 9.16 -14.93 -5.30
CA GLU A 55 9.74 -16.02 -6.10
C GLU A 55 8.69 -16.67 -7.02
#